data_AF-A0A6S7AYF5-F1
#
_entry.id   AF-A0A6S7AYF5-F1
#
_cell.length_a   1.000
_cell.length_b   1.000
_cell.length_c   1.000
_cell.angle_alpha   90.00
_cell.angle_beta   90.00
_cell.angle_gamma   90.00
#
_symmetry.space_group_name_H-M   'P 1'
#
loop_
_entity.id
_entity.type
_entity.pdbx_description
1 polymer ?
#
loop_
_entity_poly.entity_id
_entity_poly.type
_entity_poly.pdbx_seq_one_letter_code
_entity_poly.pdbx_strand_id
1 'polypeptide(L)'
;MQTHRQADWTAGEVELHAFGPIFDTPDSLLQAAIARQGAVTTRRLLVRDAIEKGALVQIGTVCVPASLEYFISWREHHPREAEIRAFYEWMREQVAG
;
A
#
# COMPACT_ATOMS: atom_id res chain seq x y z
N MET A 1 -47.27 31.02 2.72
CA MET A 1 -46.11 31.85 3.09
C MET A 1 -45.40 31.19 4.26
N GLN A 2 -44.54 30.20 3.97
CA GLN A 2 -43.81 29.42 4.97
C GLN A 2 -42.40 30.01 5.10
N THR A 3 -42.05 30.43 6.30
CA THR A 3 -40.71 30.91 6.66
C THR A 3 -39.76 29.72 6.73
N HIS A 4 -38.90 29.60 5.72
CA HIS A 4 -37.82 28.63 5.68
C HIS A 4 -36.77 29.04 6.72
N ARG A 5 -36.72 28.33 7.85
CA ARG A 5 -35.70 28.52 8.89
C ARG A 5 -34.40 27.92 8.38
N GLN A 6 -33.49 28.78 7.94
CA GLN A 6 -32.14 28.39 7.55
C GLN A 6 -31.40 27.93 8.82
N ALA A 7 -30.95 26.68 8.84
CA ALA A 7 -30.09 26.18 9.90
C ALA A 7 -28.74 26.91 9.81
N ASP A 8 -28.44 27.66 10.85
CA ASP A 8 -27.19 28.38 11.05
C ASP A 8 -26.11 27.36 11.47
N TRP A 9 -25.44 26.77 10.47
CA TRP A 9 -24.22 26.01 10.67
C TRP A 9 -23.05 26.98 10.70
N THR A 10 -22.93 27.76 11.77
CA THR A 10 -21.63 28.38 12.08
C THR A 10 -20.71 27.25 12.51
N ALA A 11 -20.05 26.65 11.51
CA ALA A 11 -18.88 25.83 11.71
C ALA A 11 -17.90 26.68 12.52
N GLY A 12 -17.80 26.40 13.83
CA GLY A 12 -16.61 26.77 14.57
C GLY A 12 -15.42 26.28 13.75
N GLU A 13 -14.41 27.13 13.59
CA GLU A 13 -13.14 26.77 12.98
C GLU A 13 -12.64 25.49 13.64
N VAL A 14 -12.94 24.35 13.01
CA VAL A 14 -12.26 23.11 13.36
C VAL A 14 -10.88 23.32 12.76
N GLU A 15 -9.95 23.80 13.58
CA GLU A 15 -8.54 23.62 13.32
C GLU A 15 -8.33 22.10 13.18
N LEU A 16 -8.36 21.62 11.93
CA LEU A 16 -8.09 20.24 11.56
C LEU A 16 -6.58 20.00 11.69
N HIS A 17 -6.04 20.20 12.89
CA HIS A 17 -4.66 19.90 13.22
C HIS A 17 -4.58 18.58 13.97
N ALA A 18 -4.66 17.49 13.20
CA ALA A 18 -3.90 16.27 13.47
C ALA A 18 -3.93 15.40 12.21
N PHE A 19 -3.04 15.70 11.25
CA PHE A 19 -2.68 14.64 10.31
C PHE A 19 -2.06 13.50 11.12
N GLY A 20 -2.51 12.28 10.88
CA GLY A 20 -1.82 11.10 11.39
C GLY A 20 -0.38 11.05 10.86
N PRO A 21 0.45 10.12 11.36
CA PRO A 21 1.80 9.94 10.87
C PRO A 21 1.84 9.80 9.34
N ILE A 22 2.68 10.59 8.70
CA ILE A 22 2.94 10.50 7.26
C ILE A 22 4.20 9.67 7.06
N PHE A 23 4.15 8.74 6.13
CA PHE A 23 5.25 7.84 5.81
C PHE A 23 5.69 8.07 4.37
N ASP A 24 6.99 8.32 4.20
CA ASP A 24 7.57 8.53 2.87
C ASP A 24 7.82 7.22 2.12
N THR A 25 7.87 6.09 2.84
CA THR A 25 8.15 4.78 2.26
C THR A 25 7.06 3.75 2.58
N PRO A 26 6.75 2.83 1.63
CA PRO A 26 5.77 1.78 1.87
C PRO A 26 6.15 0.81 2.99
N ASP A 27 7.46 0.57 3.20
CA ASP A 27 7.96 -0.28 4.29
C ASP A 27 7.62 0.31 5.67
N SER A 28 7.87 1.61 5.89
CA SER A 28 7.59 2.27 7.16
C SER A 28 6.09 2.30 7.44
N LEU A 29 5.28 2.57 6.42
CA LEU A 29 3.82 2.51 6.50
C LEU A 29 3.33 1.10 6.85
N LEU A 30 3.90 0.06 6.26
CA LEU A 30 3.54 -1.33 6.54
C LEU A 30 3.91 -1.75 7.96
N GLN A 31 5.09 -1.34 8.45
CA GLN A 31 5.49 -1.62 9.83
C GLN A 31 4.55 -0.96 10.84
N ALA A 32 4.08 0.25 10.57
CA ALA A 32 3.08 0.91 11.41
C ALA A 32 1.75 0.13 11.45
N ALA A 33 1.30 -0.41 10.31
CA ALA A 33 0.11 -1.27 10.26
C ALA A 33 0.30 -2.57 11.06
N ILE A 34 1.46 -3.23 10.94
CA ILE A 34 1.81 -4.42 11.74
C ILE A 34 1.86 -4.08 13.23
N ALA A 35 2.35 -2.90 13.58
CA ALA A 35 2.35 -2.36 14.95
C ALA A 35 0.95 -1.89 15.42
N ARG A 36 -0.11 -2.16 14.66
CA ARG A 36 -1.51 -1.84 14.98
C ARG A 36 -1.82 -0.35 15.08
N GLN A 37 -1.10 0.49 14.35
CA GLN A 37 -1.32 1.95 14.36
C GLN A 37 -2.41 2.41 13.38
N GLY A 38 -3.00 1.51 12.61
CA GLY A 38 -4.09 1.82 11.70
C GLY A 38 -4.27 0.78 10.59
N ALA A 39 -5.06 1.15 9.58
CA ALA A 39 -5.25 0.39 8.35
C ALA A 39 -4.53 1.04 7.18
N VAL A 40 -4.10 0.24 6.21
CA VAL A 40 -3.33 0.69 5.05
C VAL A 40 -3.86 0.07 3.76
N THR A 41 -3.85 0.84 2.67
CA THR A 41 -3.93 0.31 1.30
C THR A 41 -2.52 0.11 0.76
N THR A 42 -2.17 -1.12 0.39
CA THR A 42 -0.84 -1.46 -0.11
C THR A 42 -0.90 -2.58 -1.13
N ARG A 43 0.24 -2.92 -1.72
CA ARG A 43 0.36 -3.97 -2.74
C ARG A 43 0.28 -5.33 -2.06
N ARG A 44 -0.68 -6.16 -2.50
CA ARG A 44 -0.91 -7.51 -1.96
C ARG A 44 0.35 -8.37 -1.91
N LEU A 45 1.21 -8.26 -2.94
CA LEU A 45 2.49 -8.99 -3.00
C LEU A 45 3.40 -8.72 -1.79
N LEU A 46 3.40 -7.49 -1.25
CA LEU A 46 4.28 -7.10 -0.14
C LEU A 46 3.78 -7.60 1.22
N VAL A 47 2.50 -7.96 1.33
CA VAL A 47 1.85 -8.29 2.60
C VAL A 47 1.33 -9.72 2.65
N ARG A 48 1.50 -10.51 1.58
CA ARG A 48 1.02 -11.89 1.47
C ARG A 48 1.41 -12.72 2.69
N ASP A 49 2.71 -12.81 2.99
CA ASP A 49 3.22 -13.57 4.13
C ASP A 49 2.68 -13.05 5.47
N ALA A 50 2.51 -11.74 5.62
CA ALA A 50 1.99 -11.15 6.85
C ALA A 50 0.50 -11.49 7.05
N ILE A 51 -0.26 -11.58 5.97
CA ILE A 51 -1.66 -12.05 6.00
C ILE A 51 -1.72 -13.55 6.29
N GLU A 52 -0.92 -14.36 5.60
CA GLU A 52 -0.86 -15.81 5.79
C GLU A 52 -0.47 -16.20 7.22
N LYS A 53 0.44 -15.43 7.84
CA LYS A 53 0.86 -15.61 9.23
C LYS A 53 -0.12 -14.98 10.25
N GLY A 54 -1.20 -14.34 9.79
CA GLY A 54 -2.20 -13.69 10.64
C GLY A 54 -1.70 -12.41 11.34
N ALA A 55 -0.55 -11.87 10.95
CA ALA A 55 -0.05 -10.60 11.46
C ALA A 55 -0.85 -9.40 10.91
N LEU A 56 -1.42 -9.55 9.72
CA LEU A 56 -2.35 -8.60 9.10
C LEU A 56 -3.61 -9.33 8.64
N VAL A 57 -4.69 -8.59 8.47
CA VAL A 57 -5.93 -9.08 7.88
C VAL A 57 -6.36 -8.17 6.74
N GLN A 58 -6.96 -8.75 5.69
CA GLN A 58 -7.55 -7.95 4.63
C GLN A 58 -8.90 -7.37 5.11
N ILE A 59 -9.07 -6.06 4.96
CA ILE A 59 -10.33 -5.38 5.23
C ILE A 59 -11.15 -5.32 3.94
N GLY A 60 -12.31 -5.97 3.93
CA GLY A 60 -13.19 -6.04 2.76
C GLY A 60 -12.63 -6.91 1.63
N THR A 61 -13.26 -6.82 0.45
CA THR A 61 -12.95 -7.67 -0.72
C THR A 61 -12.37 -6.90 -1.90
N VAL A 62 -12.28 -5.58 -1.79
CA VAL A 62 -11.81 -4.72 -2.88
C VAL A 62 -10.31 -4.90 -3.09
N CYS A 63 -9.94 -5.43 -4.26
CA CYS A 63 -8.58 -5.46 -4.76
C CYS A 63 -8.56 -4.71 -6.08
N VAL A 64 -7.94 -3.53 -6.11
CA VAL A 64 -7.71 -2.81 -7.37
C VAL A 64 -6.57 -3.51 -8.11
N PRO A 65 -6.75 -3.97 -9.36
CA PRO A 65 -5.67 -4.52 -10.15
C PRO A 65 -4.52 -3.54 -10.21
N ALA A 66 -3.31 -3.99 -9.90
CA ALA A 66 -2.14 -3.13 -10.00
C ALA A 66 -1.92 -2.76 -11.47
N SER A 67 -1.99 -1.46 -11.80
CA SER A 67 -1.59 -0.94 -13.11
C SER A 67 -0.08 -0.77 -13.24
N LEU A 68 0.67 -1.04 -12.17
CA LEU A 68 2.12 -0.88 -12.10
C LEU A 68 2.81 -2.21 -12.33
N GLU A 69 3.48 -2.30 -13.48
CA GLU A 69 4.39 -3.40 -13.81
C GLU A 69 5.69 -3.25 -13.02
N TYR A 70 6.20 -4.37 -12.48
CA TYR A 70 7.53 -4.42 -11.90
C TYR A 70 8.53 -4.81 -12.96
N PHE A 71 9.55 -3.97 -13.15
CA PHE A 71 10.62 -4.23 -14.10
C PHE A 71 11.91 -4.57 -13.37
N ILE A 72 12.62 -5.57 -13.90
CA ILE A 72 14.04 -5.79 -13.59
C ILE A 72 14.83 -5.22 -14.75
N SER A 73 15.74 -4.30 -14.46
CA SER A 73 16.57 -3.63 -15.45
C SER A 73 18.06 -3.87 -15.17
N TRP A 74 18.83 -4.02 -16.24
CA TRP A 74 20.28 -4.09 -16.19
C TRP A 74 20.86 -3.44 -17.45
N ARG A 75 22.15 -3.13 -17.42
CA ARG A 75 22.85 -2.54 -18.58
C ARG A 75 23.04 -3.62 -19.66
N GLU A 76 22.93 -3.23 -20.92
CA GLU A 76 23.30 -4.11 -22.03
C GLU A 76 24.74 -4.63 -21.87
N HIS A 77 24.94 -5.91 -22.21
CA HIS A 77 26.21 -6.63 -22.05
C HIS A 77 26.74 -6.69 -20.61
N HIS A 78 25.84 -6.66 -19.62
CA HIS A 78 26.24 -6.84 -18.23
C HIS A 78 26.96 -8.19 -18.07
N PRO A 79 28.16 -8.24 -17.45
CA PRO A 79 28.96 -9.47 -17.39
C PRO A 79 28.27 -10.61 -16.64
N ARG A 80 27.23 -10.29 -15.86
CA ARG A 80 26.42 -11.25 -15.09
C ARG A 80 24.99 -11.42 -15.62
N GLU A 81 24.77 -11.15 -16.90
CA GLU A 81 23.42 -11.22 -17.49
C GLU A 81 22.79 -12.61 -17.31
N ALA A 82 23.58 -13.68 -17.41
CA ALA A 82 23.10 -15.04 -17.21
C ALA A 82 22.58 -15.26 -15.78
N GLU A 83 23.31 -14.78 -14.76
CA GLU A 83 22.89 -14.88 -13.37
C GLU A 83 21.71 -13.99 -13.04
N ILE A 84 21.64 -12.78 -13.61
CA ILE A 84 20.48 -11.89 -13.47
C ILE A 84 19.24 -12.56 -14.06
N ARG A 85 19.37 -13.21 -15.21
CA ARG A 85 18.26 -13.93 -15.86
C ARG A 85 17.81 -15.14 -15.03
N ALA A 86 18.74 -15.94 -14.53
CA ALA A 86 18.41 -17.05 -13.64
C ALA A 86 17.72 -16.58 -12.36
N PHE A 87 18.17 -15.47 -11.78
CA PHE A 87 17.52 -14.85 -10.62
C PHE A 87 16.12 -14.33 -10.94
N TYR A 88 15.93 -13.72 -12.11
CA TYR A 88 14.62 -13.28 -12.57
C TYR A 88 13.65 -14.45 -12.74
N GLU A 89 14.09 -15.54 -13.38
CA GLU A 89 13.28 -16.74 -13.56
C GLU A 89 12.86 -17.34 -12.21
N TRP A 90 13.81 -17.50 -11.29
CA TRP A 90 13.52 -17.91 -9.92
C TRP A 90 12.53 -16.96 -9.23
N MET A 91 12.72 -15.64 -9.34
CA MET A 91 11.84 -14.65 -8.71
C MET A 91 10.41 -14.76 -9.26
N ARG A 92 10.25 -14.98 -10.57
CA ARG A 92 8.94 -15.18 -11.18
C ARG A 92 8.19 -16.37 -10.58
N GLU A 93 8.90 -17.46 -10.29
CA GLU A 93 8.31 -18.63 -9.63
C GLU A 93 7.86 -18.30 -8.21
N GLN A 94 8.63 -17.48 -7.47
CA GLN A 94 8.27 -17.09 -6.09
C GLN A 94 7.07 -16.13 -6.00
N VAL A 95 6.84 -15.34 -7.06
CA VAL A 95 5.72 -14.39 -7.12
C VAL A 95 4.51 -14.94 -7.87
N ALA A 96 4.63 -16.08 -8.55
CA ALA A 96 3.53 -16.81 -9.16
C ALA A 96 2.70 -17.48 -8.04
N GLY A 97 1.75 -16.72 -7.49
CA GLY A 97 0.78 -17.16 -6.48
C GLY A 97 -0.54 -16.43 -6.63
#